data_AF-A0A936CL83-F1
#
_entry.id   AF-A0A936CL83-F1
#
_cell.length_a   1.000
_cell.length_b   1.000
_cell.length_c   1.000
_cell.angle_alpha   90.00
_cell.angle_beta   90.00
_cell.angle_gamma   90.00
#
_symmetry.space_group_name_H-M   'P 1'
#
loop_
_entity.id
_entity.type
_entity.pdbx_description
1 polymer ?
#
loop_
_entity_poly.entity_id
_entity_poly.type
_entity_poly.pdbx_seq_one_letter_code
_entity_poly.pdbx_strand_id
1 'polypeptide(L)'
;MNYKVNWMAIVACVIACMGIGFLWYGALFQAPWMAGNGITMTDDHSKMLKNGVEIPMSATPMILNTVAMIVYALLINWLINKSNANNLVSGATIGFIIGLISCIQVFIGNLFAANSNTLSMVDGSYALVVFTVIGAILGAWQKK
;
A
#
# COMPACT_ATOMS: atom_id res chain seq x y z
N MET A 1 -20.30 23.41 0.00
CA MET A 1 -19.84 22.48 -1.06
C MET A 1 -20.30 21.07 -0.72
N ASN A 2 -21.21 20.50 -1.52
CA ASN A 2 -21.59 19.08 -1.44
C ASN A 2 -20.59 18.28 -2.28
N TYR A 3 -19.49 17.84 -1.67
CA TYR A 3 -18.53 16.98 -2.35
C TYR A 3 -19.11 15.56 -2.41
N LYS A 4 -19.60 15.16 -3.58
CA LYS A 4 -20.08 13.79 -3.79
C LYS A 4 -18.88 12.88 -4.02
N VAL A 5 -18.71 11.88 -3.15
CA VAL A 5 -17.69 10.83 -3.32
C VAL A 5 -18.00 10.02 -4.57
N ASN A 6 -17.02 9.90 -5.47
CA ASN A 6 -17.10 8.98 -6.60
C ASN A 6 -16.75 7.56 -6.13
N TRP A 7 -17.76 6.79 -5.76
CA TRP A 7 -17.58 5.42 -5.25
C TRP A 7 -16.92 4.47 -6.24
N MET A 8 -17.10 4.69 -7.54
CA MET A 8 -16.36 3.91 -8.56
C MET A 8 -14.86 4.15 -8.42
N ALA A 9 -14.44 5.40 -8.17
CA ALA A 9 -13.03 5.75 -7.96
C ALA A 9 -12.44 5.02 -6.75
N ILE A 10 -13.20 4.97 -5.66
CA ILE A 10 -12.78 4.25 -4.45
C ILE A 10 -12.59 2.75 -4.75
N VAL A 11 -13.54 2.12 -5.45
CA VAL A 11 -13.44 0.71 -5.84
C VAL A 11 -12.24 0.48 -6.76
N ALA A 12 -12.01 1.35 -7.75
CA ALA A 12 -10.86 1.27 -8.64
C ALA A 12 -9.53 1.38 -7.87
N CYS A 13 -9.43 2.26 -6.88
CA CYS A 13 -8.28 2.34 -5.99
C CYS A 13 -8.05 1.02 -5.25
N VAL A 14 -9.09 0.43 -4.64
CA VAL A 14 -8.96 -0.84 -3.91
C VAL A 14 -8.45 -1.95 -4.82
N ILE A 15 -9.04 -2.12 -6.01
CA ILE A 15 -8.63 -3.16 -6.97
C ILE A 15 -7.17 -2.95 -7.40
N ALA A 16 -6.81 -1.71 -7.78
CA ALA A 16 -5.45 -1.39 -8.19
C ALA A 16 -4.43 -1.70 -7.08
N CYS A 17 -4.72 -1.29 -5.85
CA CYS A 17 -3.82 -1.49 -4.72
C CYS A 17 -3.72 -2.96 -4.28
N MET A 18 -4.80 -3.74 -4.38
CA MET A 18 -4.71 -5.20 -4.19
C MET A 18 -3.80 -5.84 -5.24
N GLY A 19 -3.97 -5.47 -6.51
CA GLY A 19 -3.09 -5.93 -7.60
C GLY A 19 -1.62 -5.57 -7.36
N ILE A 20 -1.35 -4.34 -6.91
CA ILE A 20 0.00 -3.90 -6.54
C ILE A 20 0.54 -4.73 -5.38
N GLY A 21 -0.26 -5.01 -4.34
CA GLY A 21 0.16 -5.86 -3.22
C GLY A 21 0.58 -7.27 -3.65
N PHE A 22 -0.23 -7.94 -4.48
CA PHE A 22 0.12 -9.25 -5.05
C PHE A 22 1.39 -9.18 -5.90
N LEU A 23 1.51 -8.16 -6.75
CA LEU A 23 2.68 -7.97 -7.59
C LEU A 23 3.95 -7.73 -6.75
N TRP A 24 3.87 -6.88 -5.72
CA TRP A 24 5.02 -6.51 -4.88
C TRP A 24 5.50 -7.69 -4.03
N TYR A 25 4.61 -8.24 -3.22
CA TYR A 25 4.97 -9.22 -2.19
C TYR A 25 4.90 -10.67 -2.65
N GLY A 26 4.28 -10.94 -3.82
CA GLY A 26 4.22 -12.28 -4.41
C GLY A 26 5.18 -12.47 -5.58
N ALA A 27 5.18 -11.54 -6.55
CA ALA A 27 5.91 -11.75 -7.80
C ALA A 27 7.29 -11.06 -7.86
N LEU A 28 7.40 -9.81 -7.40
CA LEU A 28 8.61 -9.00 -7.60
C LEU A 28 9.60 -9.09 -6.45
N PHE A 29 9.12 -8.99 -5.20
CA PHE A 29 9.96 -8.81 -4.02
C PHE A 29 9.66 -9.82 -2.91
N GLN A 30 9.02 -10.96 -3.23
CA GLN A 30 8.68 -11.99 -2.25
C GLN A 30 9.91 -12.47 -1.48
N ALA A 31 10.98 -12.87 -2.18
CA ALA A 31 12.18 -13.41 -1.55
C ALA A 31 12.86 -12.42 -0.57
N PRO A 32 13.19 -11.16 -0.95
CA PRO A 32 13.76 -10.21 -0.01
C PRO A 32 12.81 -9.82 1.13
N TRP A 33 11.51 -9.73 0.87
CA TRP A 33 10.51 -9.46 1.92
C TRP A 33 10.43 -10.58 2.95
N MET A 34 10.38 -11.83 2.48
CA MET A 34 10.36 -13.01 3.35
C MET A 34 11.65 -13.10 4.18
N ALA A 35 12.81 -12.99 3.54
CA ALA A 35 14.10 -13.02 4.21
C ALA A 35 14.22 -11.93 5.27
N GLY A 36 13.79 -10.71 4.96
CA GLY A 36 13.78 -9.58 5.89
C GLY A 36 12.86 -9.77 7.10
N ASN A 37 11.80 -10.56 6.95
CA ASN A 37 10.85 -10.87 8.03
C ASN A 37 11.16 -12.17 8.78
N GLY A 38 12.24 -12.88 8.43
CA GLY A 38 12.53 -14.21 8.98
C GLY A 38 11.48 -15.26 8.58
N ILE A 39 10.85 -15.07 7.42
CA ILE A 39 9.82 -15.97 6.89
C ILE A 39 10.46 -17.00 5.97
N THR A 40 10.13 -18.27 6.17
CA THR A 40 10.48 -19.38 5.28
C THR A 40 9.24 -20.17 4.90
N MET A 41 9.35 -21.04 3.88
CA MET A 41 8.32 -22.02 3.55
C MET A 41 8.82 -23.43 3.87
N THR A 42 7.89 -24.35 4.11
CA THR A 42 8.20 -25.79 4.17
C THR A 42 8.61 -26.32 2.79
N ASP A 43 9.30 -27.46 2.75
CA ASP A 43 9.81 -28.08 1.50
C ASP A 43 8.71 -28.37 0.48
N ASP A 44 7.49 -28.66 0.95
CA ASP A 44 6.30 -28.88 0.13
C ASP A 44 5.53 -27.59 -0.21
N HIS A 45 6.05 -26.43 0.19
CA HIS A 45 5.43 -25.10 0.05
C HIS A 45 4.02 -24.97 0.63
N SER A 46 3.60 -25.88 1.51
CA SER A 46 2.24 -25.87 2.09
C SER A 46 2.09 -24.90 3.26
N LYS A 47 3.19 -24.54 3.93
CA LYS A 47 3.18 -23.72 5.14
C LYS A 47 4.21 -22.61 5.10
N MET A 48 3.85 -21.49 5.72
CA MET A 48 4.77 -20.38 5.99
C MET A 48 5.16 -20.41 7.46
N LEU A 49 6.45 -20.24 7.73
CA LEU A 49 7.03 -20.19 9.08
C LEU A 49 7.64 -18.81 9.28
N LYS A 50 7.43 -18.17 10.43
CA LYS A 50 8.17 -16.99 10.87
C LYS A 50 9.03 -17.36 12.05
N ASN A 51 10.36 -17.25 11.90
CA ASN A 51 11.32 -17.63 12.94
C ASN A 51 11.10 -19.06 13.47
N GLY A 52 10.75 -20.00 12.58
CA GLY A 52 10.48 -21.40 12.93
C GLY A 52 9.07 -21.71 13.47
N VAL A 53 8.20 -20.70 13.63
CA VAL A 53 6.82 -20.87 14.09
C VAL A 53 5.85 -20.73 12.92
N GLU A 54 4.90 -21.66 12.79
CA GLU A 54 3.89 -21.63 11.72
C GLU A 54 3.03 -20.37 11.80
N ILE A 55 2.91 -19.68 10.67
CA ILE A 55 2.01 -18.55 10.49
C ILE A 55 0.64 -19.12 10.11
N PRO A 56 -0.43 -18.88 10.89
CA PRO A 56 -1.74 -19.37 10.54
C PRO A 56 -2.23 -18.71 9.26
N MET A 57 -2.78 -19.52 8.34
CA MET A 57 -3.49 -18.99 7.18
C MET A 57 -4.78 -18.31 7.64
N SER A 58 -4.75 -16.98 7.71
CA SER A 58 -5.87 -16.15 8.12
C SER A 58 -6.21 -15.14 7.03
N ALA A 59 -7.52 -14.98 6.75
CA ALA A 59 -8.02 -13.94 5.87
C ALA A 59 -7.98 -12.54 6.51
N THR A 60 -7.74 -12.46 7.82
CA THR A 60 -7.80 -11.20 8.60
C THR A 60 -6.91 -10.10 8.02
N PRO A 61 -5.62 -10.32 7.70
CA PRO A 61 -4.78 -9.26 7.13
C PRO A 61 -5.33 -8.72 5.81
N MET A 62 -5.88 -9.60 4.96
CA MET A 62 -6.45 -9.19 3.67
C MET A 62 -7.71 -8.33 3.87
N ILE A 63 -8.59 -8.72 4.79
CA ILE A 63 -9.81 -7.96 5.12
C ILE A 63 -9.44 -6.58 5.66
N LEU A 64 -8.52 -6.52 6.64
CA LEU A 64 -8.08 -5.25 7.23
C LEU A 64 -7.38 -4.36 6.21
N ASN A 65 -6.59 -4.95 5.32
CA ASN A 65 -5.94 -4.23 4.23
C ASN A 65 -6.97 -3.61 3.26
N THR A 66 -8.00 -4.36 2.87
CA THR A 66 -9.10 -3.83 2.03
C THR A 66 -9.82 -2.66 2.72
N VAL A 67 -10.13 -2.79 4.01
CA VAL A 67 -10.74 -1.70 4.78
C VAL A 67 -9.82 -0.47 4.84
N ALA A 68 -8.53 -0.68 5.11
CA ALA A 68 -7.54 0.39 5.14
C ALA A 68 -7.43 1.11 3.78
N MET A 69 -7.43 0.38 2.66
CA MET A 69 -7.41 0.96 1.31
C MET A 69 -8.63 1.85 1.03
N ILE A 70 -9.82 1.46 1.49
CA ILE A 70 -11.02 2.29 1.38
C ILE A 70 -10.84 3.58 2.19
N VAL A 71 -10.35 3.48 3.42
CA VAL A 71 -10.09 4.64 4.29
C VAL A 71 -9.06 5.58 3.65
N TYR A 72 -7.95 5.05 3.15
CA TYR A 72 -6.92 5.85 2.46
C TYR A 72 -7.49 6.58 1.25
N ALA A 73 -8.27 5.89 0.41
CA ALA A 73 -8.89 6.51 -0.76
C ALA A 73 -9.88 7.63 -0.37
N LEU A 74 -10.68 7.44 0.70
CA LEU A 74 -11.59 8.48 1.19
C LEU A 74 -10.85 9.71 1.72
N LEU A 75 -9.79 9.51 2.50
CA LEU A 75 -8.98 10.60 3.07
C LEU A 75 -8.22 11.37 1.97
N ILE A 76 -7.63 10.66 1.01
CA ILE A 76 -6.94 11.29 -0.12
C ILE A 76 -7.93 12.01 -1.02
N ASN A 77 -9.12 11.44 -1.26
CA ASN A 77 -10.17 12.13 -2.02
C ASN A 77 -10.60 13.43 -1.32
N TRP A 78 -10.76 13.41 0.00
CA TRP A 78 -11.04 14.63 0.77
C TRP A 78 -9.93 15.68 0.61
N LEU A 79 -8.67 15.27 0.69
CA LEU A 79 -7.53 16.17 0.54
C LEU A 79 -7.42 16.75 -0.88
N ILE A 80 -7.63 15.94 -1.91
CA ILE A 80 -7.69 16.36 -3.31
C ILE A 80 -8.77 17.44 -3.50
N ASN A 81 -9.97 17.21 -2.96
CA ASN A 81 -11.08 18.17 -3.03
C ASN A 81 -10.78 19.48 -2.30
N LYS A 82 -10.05 19.43 -1.18
CA LYS A 82 -9.64 20.63 -0.43
C LYS A 82 -8.53 21.43 -1.09
N SER A 83 -7.65 20.76 -1.83
CA SER A 83 -6.50 21.37 -2.52
C SER A 83 -6.80 21.74 -3.97
N ASN A 84 -8.00 21.45 -4.49
CA ASN A 84 -8.37 21.58 -5.90
C ASN A 84 -7.43 20.81 -6.85
N ALA A 85 -6.86 19.69 -6.39
CA ALA A 85 -5.96 18.84 -7.15
C ALA A 85 -6.72 17.92 -8.13
N ASN A 86 -7.52 18.52 -9.00
CA ASN A 86 -8.55 17.83 -9.79
C ASN A 86 -8.06 17.30 -11.15
N ASN A 87 -6.81 16.83 -11.22
CA ASN A 87 -6.28 16.13 -12.38
C ASN A 87 -5.29 15.03 -11.95
N LEU A 88 -4.94 14.17 -12.89
CA LEU A 88 -4.06 13.02 -12.68
C LEU A 88 -2.72 13.43 -12.03
N VAL A 89 -2.06 14.46 -12.55
CA VAL A 89 -0.74 14.88 -12.08
C VAL A 89 -0.83 15.47 -10.68
N SER A 90 -1.76 16.39 -10.43
CA SER A 90 -1.91 16.99 -9.09
C SER A 90 -2.34 15.97 -8.04
N GLY A 91 -3.22 15.03 -8.40
CA GLY A 91 -3.61 13.93 -7.53
C GLY A 91 -2.45 12.98 -7.23
N ALA A 92 -1.69 12.61 -8.26
CA ALA A 92 -0.48 11.79 -8.12
C ALA A 92 0.55 12.48 -7.22
N THR A 93 0.76 13.79 -7.35
CA THR A 93 1.66 14.56 -6.48
C THR A 93 1.25 14.50 -5.02
N ILE A 94 -0.05 14.65 -4.70
CA ILE A 94 -0.55 14.51 -3.32
C ILE A 94 -0.29 13.09 -2.81
N GLY A 95 -0.63 12.08 -3.62
CA GLY A 95 -0.38 10.68 -3.30
C GLY A 95 1.11 10.39 -3.06
N PHE A 96 1.99 10.94 -3.90
CA PHE A 96 3.43 10.81 -3.79
C PHE A 96 3.98 11.44 -2.50
N ILE A 97 3.52 12.63 -2.13
CA ILE A 97 3.94 13.29 -0.89
C ILE A 97 3.56 12.44 0.33
N ILE A 98 2.32 11.93 0.37
CA ILE A 98 1.85 11.04 1.44
C ILE A 98 2.68 9.75 1.45
N GLY A 99 2.87 9.16 0.27
CA GLY A 99 3.67 7.95 0.10
C GLY A 99 5.12 8.12 0.53
N LEU A 100 5.71 9.30 0.30
CA LEU A 100 7.08 9.61 0.72
C LEU A 100 7.17 9.71 2.24
N ILE A 101 6.21 10.36 2.89
CA ILE A 101 6.14 10.41 4.36
C ILE A 101 6.01 9.00 4.93
N SER A 102 5.12 8.17 4.39
CA SER A 102 4.95 6.77 4.81
C SER A 102 6.20 5.94 4.54
N CYS A 103 6.86 6.13 3.40
CA CYS A 103 8.12 5.46 3.07
C CYS A 103 9.20 5.79 4.11
N ILE A 104 9.40 7.07 4.44
CA ILE A 104 10.35 7.50 5.47
C ILE A 104 10.01 6.86 6.82
N GLN A 105 8.73 6.84 7.20
CA GLN A 105 8.28 6.21 8.44
C GLN A 105 8.60 4.71 8.48
N VAL A 106 8.37 3.98 7.37
CA VAL A 106 8.70 2.55 7.25
C VAL A 106 10.21 2.32 7.39
N PHE A 107 11.02 3.12 6.70
CA PHE A 107 12.48 3.03 6.80
C PHE A 107 12.97 3.22 8.23
N ILE A 108 12.51 4.29 8.90
CA ILE A 108 12.90 4.58 10.28
C ILE A 108 12.43 3.46 11.22
N GLY A 109 11.19 3.00 11.07
CA GLY A 109 10.65 1.90 11.90
C GLY A 109 11.47 0.62 11.77
N ASN A 110 11.81 0.23 10.55
CA ASN A 110 12.65 -0.94 10.29
C ASN A 110 14.08 -0.77 10.84
N LEU A 111 14.68 0.42 10.72
CA LEU A 111 15.99 0.72 11.29
C LEU A 111 15.99 0.55 12.83
N PHE A 112 14.98 1.07 13.52
CA PHE A 112 14.85 0.88 14.96
C PHE A 112 14.59 -0.58 15.36
N ALA A 113 13.89 -1.33 14.51
CA ALA A 113 13.66 -2.76 14.70
C ALA A 113 14.88 -3.64 14.31
N ALA A 114 16.00 -3.03 13.91
CA ALA A 114 17.18 -3.71 13.39
C ALA A 114 16.89 -4.64 12.18
N ASN A 115 15.85 -4.31 11.41
CA ASN A 115 15.52 -5.00 10.17
C ASN A 115 16.47 -4.58 9.04
N SER A 116 16.56 -5.42 8.01
CA SER A 116 17.44 -5.14 6.86
C SER A 116 17.00 -3.91 6.05
N ASN A 117 17.97 -3.16 5.52
CA ASN A 117 17.69 -2.05 4.59
C ASN A 117 16.95 -2.52 3.33
N THR A 118 17.18 -3.77 2.91
CA THR A 118 16.43 -4.39 1.79
C THR A 118 14.94 -4.48 2.11
N LEU A 119 14.57 -4.90 3.32
CA LEU A 119 13.16 -4.91 3.74
C LEU A 119 12.57 -3.49 3.72
N SER A 120 13.31 -2.51 4.26
CA SER A 120 12.90 -1.10 4.22
C SER A 120 12.66 -0.60 2.80
N MET A 121 13.52 -0.96 1.84
CA MET A 121 13.31 -0.61 0.43
C MET A 121 12.05 -1.24 -0.14
N VAL A 122 11.78 -2.52 0.15
CA VAL A 122 10.58 -3.20 -0.35
C VAL A 122 9.31 -2.56 0.23
N ASP A 123 9.22 -2.45 1.55
CA ASP A 123 8.01 -1.94 2.22
C ASP A 123 7.82 -0.43 2.02
N GLY A 124 8.92 0.33 2.03
CA GLY A 124 8.88 1.78 1.83
C GLY A 124 8.49 2.13 0.39
N SER A 125 9.07 1.44 -0.60
CA SER A 125 8.68 1.66 -2.01
C SER A 125 7.26 1.21 -2.30
N TYR A 126 6.77 0.14 -1.66
CA TYR A 126 5.37 -0.27 -1.74
C TYR A 126 4.45 0.87 -1.28
N ALA A 127 4.70 1.43 -0.09
CA ALA A 127 3.92 2.55 0.43
C ALA A 127 3.92 3.74 -0.53
N LEU A 128 5.10 4.11 -1.05
CA LEU A 128 5.24 5.20 -2.01
C LEU A 128 4.39 4.99 -3.27
N VAL A 129 4.46 3.81 -3.87
CA VAL A 129 3.72 3.47 -5.08
C VAL A 129 2.21 3.43 -4.83
N VAL A 130 1.77 2.75 -3.76
CA VAL A 130 0.34 2.61 -3.43
C VAL A 130 -0.31 3.98 -3.25
N PHE A 131 0.27 4.86 -2.44
CA PHE A 131 -0.32 6.18 -2.21
C PHE A 131 -0.29 7.06 -3.47
N THR A 132 0.78 6.99 -4.27
CA THR A 132 0.86 7.70 -5.56
C THR A 132 -0.25 7.25 -6.51
N VAL A 133 -0.49 5.94 -6.62
CA VAL A 133 -1.54 5.37 -7.49
C VAL A 133 -2.93 5.75 -7.01
N ILE A 134 -3.20 5.71 -5.70
CA ILE A 134 -4.48 6.18 -5.14
C ILE A 134 -4.73 7.64 -5.52
N GLY A 135 -3.73 8.50 -5.31
CA GLY A 135 -3.82 9.91 -5.66
C GLY A 135 -4.06 10.14 -7.16
N ALA A 136 -3.34 9.41 -8.02
CA ALA A 136 -3.47 9.51 -9.47
C ALA A 136 -4.89 9.13 -9.96
N ILE A 137 -5.43 7.99 -9.48
CA ILE A 137 -6.78 7.52 -9.83
C ILE A 137 -7.83 8.54 -9.40
N LEU A 138 -7.75 8.99 -8.14
CA LEU A 138 -8.72 9.93 -7.58
C LEU A 138 -8.65 11.31 -8.26
N GLY A 139 -7.46 11.79 -8.57
CA GLY A 139 -7.26 13.06 -9.28
C GLY A 139 -7.77 12.99 -10.72
N ALA A 140 -7.59 11.85 -11.40
CA ALA A 140 -8.07 11.63 -12.77
C ALA A 140 -9.60 11.52 -12.87
N TRP A 141 -10.28 11.07 -11.81
CA TRP A 141 -11.74 10.86 -11.76
C TRP A 141 -12.51 11.93 -10.98
N GLN A 142 -11.90 13.09 -10.70
CA GLN A 142 -12.67 14.26 -10.25
C GLN A 142 -13.56 14.74 -11.40
N LYS A 143 -14.86 14.91 -11.12
CA LYS A 143 -15.77 15.62 -12.02
C LYS A 143 -15.39 17.10 -11.96
N LYS A 144 -15.14 17.72 -13.11
CA LYS A 144 -15.06 19.18 -13.23
C LYS A 144 -16.41 19.82 -12.93
#